data_AF-A0A1Y2L9J0-F1
#
_entry.id   AF-A0A1Y2L9J0-F1
#
_cell.length_a   1.000
_cell.length_b   1.000
_cell.length_c   1.000
_cell.angle_alpha   90.00
_cell.angle_beta   90.00
_cell.angle_gamma   90.00
#
_symmetry.space_group_name_H-M   'P 1'
#
loop_
_entity.id
_entity.type
_entity.pdbx_description
1 polymer ?
#
loop_
_entity_poly.entity_id
_entity_poly.type
_entity_poly.pdbx_seq_one_letter_code
_entity_poly.pdbx_strand_id
1 'polypeptide(L)'
;MTRSPRKLSVLYADYSERNIAAVKAALEPLELAAFHSSDNRNSVVEMTCEYRPDVILIGLNLDGLRGISTIRELRNSASDDDPFCNQVPVLLGAPKLDRRAMREAVEAGIEGVFRQPIDSNRLRKIVQTVIKTPRRFVFEGDYFGPARDGDKNSEPSRKIRPKANAPKQNIPPAEPDKPSDGLMADTPETSPDDKDSTVVRAPRPSRSVTMRTTIAGKSNAAASLPRMPTRKPIAKKEPSNFDPEDLLPEPSKAVEDKSALETKSVLETNIDAAVSAREALETEPEPATVEPPSPDEVPNPTDTSVDEELVEIDLMEALLAHRLWVDSGGKEGAKMAIEHADLRDADLEGIDLTRCSLPHVSFRNANCKNAVLRRCNMTAADFIGSNLDHANLAVSRLAGARFTDAILRGTVFLGSDLSGASFQGMTLLNCDLSGSNLTKTDFRDADLSGVRGLFAEQIQRARVNANTRLPRDMKLKG
;
A
#
# COMPACT_ATOMS: atom_id res chain seq x y z
N MET A 1 -39.71 -27.03 -4.08
CA MET A 1 -38.32 -26.92 -3.58
C MET A 1 -37.94 -25.45 -3.52
N THR A 2 -37.97 -24.86 -2.34
CA THR A 2 -37.46 -23.51 -2.10
C THR A 2 -35.93 -23.54 -2.18
N ARG A 3 -35.34 -22.83 -3.14
CA ARG A 3 -33.88 -22.64 -3.21
C ARG A 3 -33.44 -21.91 -1.95
N SER A 4 -32.57 -22.52 -1.14
CA SER A 4 -31.89 -21.80 -0.06
C SER A 4 -31.23 -20.53 -0.62
N PRO A 5 -31.29 -19.39 0.09
CA PRO A 5 -30.66 -18.17 -0.39
C PRO A 5 -29.16 -18.43 -0.59
N ARG A 6 -28.63 -18.00 -1.74
CA ARG A 6 -27.20 -18.11 -2.02
C ARG A 6 -26.46 -17.22 -1.02
N LYS A 7 -25.63 -17.83 -0.18
CA LYS A 7 -24.82 -17.10 0.81
C LYS A 7 -23.86 -16.15 0.09
N LEU A 8 -23.65 -14.97 0.68
CA LEU A 8 -22.99 -13.83 0.03
C LEU A 8 -21.46 -13.96 0.03
N SER A 9 -20.80 -13.78 -1.12
CA SER A 9 -19.34 -13.65 -1.19
C SER A 9 -18.92 -12.17 -1.21
N VAL A 10 -17.94 -11.81 -0.39
CA VAL A 10 -17.44 -10.43 -0.25
C VAL A 10 -15.92 -10.40 -0.43
N LEU A 11 -15.43 -9.43 -1.21
CA LEU A 11 -14.01 -9.03 -1.20
C LEU A 11 -13.92 -7.63 -0.60
N TYR A 12 -13.11 -7.45 0.44
CA TYR A 12 -12.79 -6.12 0.99
C TYR A 12 -11.31 -5.80 0.81
N ALA A 13 -11.02 -4.71 0.10
CA ALA A 13 -9.68 -4.19 -0.07
C ALA A 13 -9.47 -2.93 0.78
N ASP A 14 -8.68 -3.00 1.85
CA ASP A 14 -8.35 -1.84 2.69
C ASP A 14 -6.93 -2.01 3.27
N TYR A 15 -6.30 -0.90 3.67
CA TYR A 15 -4.96 -0.93 4.23
C TYR A 15 -4.93 -1.21 5.74
N SER A 16 -6.05 -0.98 6.43
CA SER A 16 -6.15 -1.02 7.89
C SER A 16 -6.77 -2.34 8.33
N GLU A 17 -6.01 -3.16 9.05
CA GLU A 17 -6.51 -4.41 9.65
C GLU A 17 -7.70 -4.16 10.58
N ARG A 18 -7.73 -3.02 11.28
CA ARG A 18 -8.87 -2.58 12.09
C ARG A 18 -10.12 -2.33 11.24
N ASN A 19 -9.98 -1.71 10.06
CA ASN A 19 -11.09 -1.56 9.12
C ASN A 19 -11.54 -2.93 8.60
N ILE A 20 -10.61 -3.83 8.25
CA ILE A 20 -10.92 -5.18 7.75
C ILE A 20 -11.69 -5.98 8.79
N ALA A 21 -11.23 -5.99 10.04
CA ALA A 21 -11.92 -6.62 11.17
C ALA A 21 -13.32 -6.01 11.40
N ALA A 22 -13.44 -4.68 11.37
CA ALA A 22 -14.71 -3.99 11.56
C ALA A 22 -15.73 -4.27 10.43
N VAL A 23 -15.31 -4.33 9.17
CA VAL A 23 -16.19 -4.74 8.06
C VAL A 23 -16.59 -6.21 8.21
N LYS A 24 -15.64 -7.10 8.55
CA LYS A 24 -15.92 -8.53 8.75
C LYS A 24 -16.98 -8.73 9.85
N ALA A 25 -16.83 -8.06 11.00
CA ALA A 25 -17.80 -8.10 12.10
C ALA A 25 -19.16 -7.43 11.73
N ALA A 26 -19.15 -6.33 10.98
CA ALA A 26 -20.38 -5.67 10.53
C ALA A 26 -21.24 -6.57 9.63
N LEU A 27 -20.59 -7.38 8.79
CA LEU A 27 -21.22 -8.26 7.81
C LEU A 27 -21.43 -9.71 8.30
N GLU A 28 -20.86 -10.12 9.44
CA GLU A 28 -21.04 -11.47 10.02
C GLU A 28 -22.53 -11.91 10.08
N PRO A 29 -23.50 -11.09 10.54
CA PRO A 29 -24.91 -11.48 10.58
C PRO A 29 -25.62 -11.55 9.21
N LEU A 30 -24.88 -11.44 8.09
CA LEU A 30 -25.38 -11.77 6.75
C LEU A 30 -25.09 -13.23 6.34
N GLU A 31 -24.44 -14.02 7.20
CA GLU A 31 -24.04 -15.42 6.92
C GLU A 31 -23.28 -15.56 5.59
N LEU A 32 -22.16 -14.84 5.46
CA LEU A 32 -21.34 -14.84 4.25
C LEU A 32 -20.90 -16.26 3.85
N ALA A 33 -20.88 -16.54 2.54
CA ALA A 33 -20.27 -17.74 1.98
C ALA A 33 -18.74 -17.69 2.08
N ALA A 34 -18.19 -16.50 1.81
CA ALA A 34 -16.76 -16.23 1.88
C ALA A 34 -16.54 -14.74 2.17
N PHE A 35 -15.48 -14.45 2.90
CA PHE A 35 -14.97 -13.10 3.12
C PHE A 35 -13.49 -13.10 2.78
N HIS A 36 -13.16 -12.50 1.64
CA HIS A 36 -11.79 -12.31 1.19
C HIS A 36 -11.35 -10.90 1.59
N SER A 37 -10.14 -10.78 2.14
CA SER A 37 -9.51 -9.49 2.41
C SER A 37 -8.27 -9.32 1.54
N SER A 38 -8.12 -8.16 0.94
CA SER A 38 -6.89 -7.71 0.31
C SER A 38 -6.42 -6.42 0.98
N ASP A 39 -5.12 -6.19 0.97
CA ASP A 39 -4.53 -4.91 1.32
C ASP A 39 -3.48 -4.45 0.29
N ASN A 40 -3.39 -5.12 -0.86
CA ASN A 40 -2.54 -4.78 -2.01
C ASN A 40 -3.45 -4.49 -3.22
N ARG A 41 -3.18 -3.39 -3.94
CA ARG A 41 -3.94 -3.01 -5.14
C ARG A 41 -3.93 -4.11 -6.21
N ASN A 42 -2.77 -4.70 -6.50
CA ASN A 42 -2.59 -5.60 -7.63
C ASN A 42 -3.43 -6.88 -7.47
N SER A 43 -3.46 -7.43 -6.26
CA SER A 43 -4.26 -8.63 -5.96
C SER A 43 -5.77 -8.38 -6.00
N VAL A 44 -6.27 -7.14 -5.92
CA VAL A 44 -7.73 -6.88 -5.99
C VAL A 44 -8.32 -7.37 -7.31
N VAL A 45 -7.61 -7.15 -8.43
CA VAL A 45 -8.08 -7.59 -9.76
C VAL A 45 -8.02 -9.11 -9.87
N GLU A 46 -6.89 -9.71 -9.50
CA GLU A 46 -6.67 -11.16 -9.53
C GLU A 46 -7.70 -11.91 -8.67
N MET A 47 -7.87 -11.48 -7.42
CA MET A 47 -8.85 -12.05 -6.47
C MET A 47 -10.30 -11.84 -6.93
N THR A 48 -10.59 -10.76 -7.67
CA THR A 48 -11.92 -10.56 -8.27
C THR A 48 -12.19 -11.57 -9.38
N CYS A 49 -11.20 -11.82 -10.24
CA CYS A 49 -11.29 -12.82 -11.31
C CYS A 49 -11.38 -14.26 -10.76
N GLU A 50 -10.60 -14.58 -9.72
CA GLU A 50 -10.55 -15.89 -9.06
C GLU A 50 -11.83 -16.19 -8.25
N TYR A 51 -12.15 -15.35 -7.25
CA TYR A 51 -13.21 -15.65 -6.28
C TYR A 51 -14.61 -15.21 -6.71
N ARG A 52 -14.72 -14.34 -7.73
CA ARG A 52 -16.00 -13.82 -8.25
C ARG A 52 -16.96 -13.34 -7.15
N PRO A 53 -16.54 -12.39 -6.29
CA PRO A 53 -17.35 -11.91 -5.17
C PRO A 53 -18.66 -11.26 -5.64
N ASP A 54 -19.73 -11.37 -4.85
CA ASP A 54 -21.03 -10.76 -5.16
C ASP A 54 -21.04 -9.24 -4.91
N VAL A 55 -20.12 -8.75 -4.07
CA VAL A 55 -19.86 -7.32 -3.81
C VAL A 55 -18.40 -7.11 -3.42
N ILE A 56 -17.83 -6.00 -3.86
CA ILE A 56 -16.48 -5.56 -3.49
C ILE A 56 -16.59 -4.28 -2.67
N LEU A 57 -15.81 -4.20 -1.60
CA LEU A 57 -15.61 -2.99 -0.82
C LEU A 57 -14.15 -2.55 -1.03
N ILE A 58 -13.89 -1.25 -1.21
CA ILE A 58 -12.54 -0.71 -1.41
C ILE A 58 -12.38 0.55 -0.55
N GLY A 59 -11.36 0.58 0.32
CA GLY A 59 -11.00 1.76 1.11
C GLY A 59 -10.44 2.88 0.24
N LEU A 60 -10.74 4.14 0.60
CA LEU A 60 -10.28 5.33 -0.13
C LEU A 60 -8.77 5.45 -0.10
N ASN A 61 -8.13 5.01 0.98
CA ASN A 61 -6.70 4.78 1.03
C ASN A 61 -6.52 3.27 0.85
N LEU A 62 -5.85 2.85 -0.22
CA LEU A 62 -5.49 1.45 -0.43
C LEU A 62 -4.08 1.42 -0.95
N ASP A 63 -3.21 0.71 -0.23
CA ASP A 63 -1.81 0.51 -0.62
C ASP A 63 -1.10 1.83 -1.02
N GLY A 64 -1.17 2.82 -0.11
CA GLY A 64 -0.60 4.16 -0.26
C GLY A 64 -0.99 4.91 -1.54
N LEU A 65 -2.08 4.50 -2.19
CA LEU A 65 -2.72 5.18 -3.30
C LEU A 65 -4.18 5.46 -2.92
N ARG A 66 -4.84 6.33 -3.72
CA ARG A 66 -6.28 6.56 -3.57
C ARG A 66 -7.02 5.39 -4.22
N GLY A 67 -7.77 4.59 -3.45
CA GLY A 67 -8.47 3.39 -3.91
C GLY A 67 -9.41 3.60 -5.10
N ILE A 68 -9.82 4.85 -5.38
CA ILE A 68 -10.47 5.25 -6.63
C ILE A 68 -9.65 4.82 -7.88
N SER A 69 -8.31 4.86 -7.86
CA SER A 69 -7.49 4.35 -8.97
C SER A 69 -7.60 2.84 -9.12
N THR A 70 -7.68 2.09 -8.01
CA THR A 70 -7.90 0.64 -8.01
C THR A 70 -9.28 0.29 -8.59
N ILE A 71 -10.31 1.09 -8.28
CA ILE A 71 -11.64 0.93 -8.85
C ILE A 71 -11.60 1.11 -10.37
N ARG A 72 -10.94 2.15 -10.89
CA ARG A 72 -10.78 2.36 -12.36
C ARG A 72 -10.06 1.20 -13.03
N GLU A 73 -8.96 0.74 -12.44
CA GLU A 73 -8.21 -0.42 -12.96
C GLU A 73 -9.05 -1.70 -12.98
N LEU A 74 -9.84 -1.93 -11.93
CA LEU A 74 -10.79 -3.04 -11.88
C LEU A 74 -11.88 -2.95 -12.96
N ARG A 75 -12.39 -1.75 -13.26
CA ARG A 75 -13.34 -1.58 -14.36
C ARG A 75 -12.68 -1.81 -15.73
N ASN A 76 -11.44 -1.33 -15.90
CA ASN A 76 -10.69 -1.43 -17.14
C ASN A 76 -10.08 -2.83 -17.40
N SER A 77 -10.01 -3.71 -16.41
CA SER A 77 -9.54 -5.10 -16.59
C SER A 77 -10.59 -6.05 -17.16
N ALA A 78 -11.85 -5.60 -17.27
CA ALA A 78 -12.92 -6.36 -17.90
C ALA A 78 -12.73 -6.42 -19.42
N SER A 79 -13.03 -7.58 -20.02
CA SER A 79 -13.06 -7.77 -21.47
C SER A 79 -14.49 -8.04 -21.96
N ASP A 80 -14.69 -8.07 -23.29
CA ASP A 80 -15.98 -8.46 -23.87
C ASP A 80 -16.34 -9.93 -23.55
N ASP A 81 -15.33 -10.80 -23.44
CA ASP A 81 -15.49 -12.22 -23.05
C ASP A 81 -15.80 -12.38 -21.56
N ASP A 82 -15.24 -11.52 -20.70
CA ASP A 82 -15.48 -11.52 -19.26
C ASP A 82 -15.74 -10.11 -18.70
N PRO A 83 -16.99 -9.63 -18.79
CA PRO A 83 -17.36 -8.30 -18.33
C PRO A 83 -17.52 -8.20 -16.81
N PHE A 84 -17.15 -9.24 -16.05
CA PHE A 84 -17.48 -9.37 -14.62
C PHE A 84 -16.87 -8.27 -13.75
N CYS A 85 -15.59 -7.92 -13.95
CA CYS A 85 -14.93 -6.87 -13.17
C CYS A 85 -15.58 -5.48 -13.39
N ASN A 86 -16.30 -5.29 -14.51
CA ASN A 86 -17.13 -4.11 -14.75
C ASN A 86 -18.60 -4.27 -14.31
N GLN A 87 -19.07 -5.46 -13.94
CA GLN A 87 -20.46 -5.68 -13.49
C GLN A 87 -20.61 -5.89 -11.98
N VAL A 88 -19.56 -6.32 -11.30
CA VAL A 88 -19.57 -6.51 -9.85
C VAL A 88 -19.82 -5.18 -9.11
N PRO A 89 -20.72 -5.11 -8.12
CA PRO A 89 -20.95 -3.88 -7.37
C PRO A 89 -19.77 -3.52 -6.47
N VAL A 90 -19.38 -2.25 -6.46
CA VAL A 90 -18.22 -1.72 -5.72
C VAL A 90 -18.66 -0.61 -4.77
N LEU A 91 -18.30 -0.74 -3.49
CA LEU A 91 -18.54 0.27 -2.46
C LEU A 91 -17.23 0.92 -2.03
N LEU A 92 -17.17 2.25 -2.07
CA LEU A 92 -16.02 3.02 -1.61
C LEU A 92 -16.14 3.32 -0.10
N GLY A 93 -15.18 2.88 0.71
CA GLY A 93 -15.07 3.23 2.12
C GLY A 93 -14.25 4.49 2.30
N ALA A 94 -14.80 5.55 2.90
CA ALA A 94 -14.08 6.81 3.07
C ALA A 94 -14.44 7.53 4.38
N PRO A 95 -13.49 8.17 5.08
CA PRO A 95 -13.82 9.02 6.23
C PRO A 95 -14.54 10.30 5.79
N LYS A 96 -14.05 10.94 4.73
CA LYS A 96 -14.65 12.10 4.07
C LYS A 96 -14.36 11.98 2.57
N LEU A 97 -15.29 12.45 1.74
CA LEU A 97 -15.16 12.48 0.29
C LEU A 97 -15.51 13.90 -0.16
N ASP A 98 -14.53 14.63 -0.69
CA ASP A 98 -14.71 16.00 -1.16
C ASP A 98 -15.40 16.03 -2.54
N ARG A 99 -15.77 17.21 -3.05
CA ARG A 99 -16.49 17.31 -4.33
C ARG A 99 -15.70 16.73 -5.50
N ARG A 100 -14.37 16.83 -5.47
CA ARG A 100 -13.49 16.24 -6.49
C ARG A 100 -13.45 14.72 -6.35
N ALA A 101 -13.24 14.17 -5.16
CA ALA A 101 -13.25 12.72 -4.94
C ALA A 101 -14.62 12.07 -5.24
N MET A 102 -15.75 12.75 -4.95
CA MET A 102 -17.08 12.27 -5.32
C MET A 102 -17.24 12.10 -6.82
N ARG A 103 -16.82 13.11 -7.60
CA ARG A 103 -16.81 13.04 -9.07
C ARG A 103 -15.87 11.93 -9.57
N GLU A 104 -14.63 11.93 -9.10
CA GLU A 104 -13.61 10.94 -9.49
C GLU A 104 -13.99 9.49 -9.16
N ALA A 105 -14.79 9.26 -8.11
CA ALA A 105 -15.33 7.96 -7.72
C ALA A 105 -16.54 7.54 -8.56
N VAL A 106 -17.44 8.48 -8.91
CA VAL A 106 -18.53 8.25 -9.87
C VAL A 106 -17.98 7.89 -11.25
N GLU A 107 -16.96 8.61 -11.72
CA GLU A 107 -16.24 8.31 -12.97
C GLU A 107 -15.51 6.95 -12.92
N ALA A 108 -15.15 6.47 -11.72
CA ALA A 108 -14.62 5.12 -11.54
C ALA A 108 -15.71 4.03 -11.52
N GLY A 109 -16.99 4.39 -11.47
CA GLY A 109 -18.10 3.45 -11.49
C GLY A 109 -18.34 2.75 -10.16
N ILE A 110 -18.58 3.51 -9.09
CA ILE A 110 -19.04 2.97 -7.79
C ILE A 110 -20.56 2.80 -7.73
N GLU A 111 -21.02 1.82 -6.94
CA GLU A 111 -22.44 1.57 -6.63
C GLU A 111 -22.81 2.03 -5.19
N GLY A 112 -21.84 2.54 -4.42
CA GLY A 112 -22.11 3.16 -3.12
C GLY A 112 -20.88 3.69 -2.39
N VAL A 113 -21.13 4.44 -1.31
CA VAL A 113 -20.11 4.92 -0.37
C VAL A 113 -20.52 4.56 1.05
N PHE A 114 -19.57 4.11 1.87
CA PHE A 114 -19.75 3.94 3.31
C PHE A 114 -18.71 4.76 4.09
N ARG A 115 -19.06 5.20 5.31
CA ARG A 115 -18.12 5.94 6.17
C ARG A 115 -17.13 5.01 6.85
N GLN A 116 -15.94 5.57 7.11
CA GLN A 116 -14.95 5.04 8.04
C GLN A 116 -14.76 6.11 9.15
N PRO A 117 -14.91 5.80 10.46
CA PRO A 117 -15.21 4.49 11.05
C PRO A 117 -16.58 3.94 10.64
N ILE A 118 -16.70 2.61 10.73
CA ILE A 118 -17.81 1.83 10.17
C ILE A 118 -18.97 1.76 11.16
N ASP A 119 -20.15 2.21 10.73
CA ASP A 119 -21.43 1.87 11.37
C ASP A 119 -21.91 0.52 10.80
N SER A 120 -21.90 -0.51 11.64
CA SER A 120 -22.26 -1.89 11.27
C SER A 120 -23.68 -2.02 10.72
N ASN A 121 -24.64 -1.25 11.24
CA ASN A 121 -26.04 -1.30 10.80
C ASN A 121 -26.22 -0.59 9.46
N ARG A 122 -25.57 0.56 9.27
CA ARG A 122 -25.58 1.31 8.02
C ARG A 122 -24.86 0.55 6.91
N LEU A 123 -23.67 -0.01 7.17
CA LEU A 123 -22.92 -0.78 6.18
C LEU A 123 -23.73 -2.01 5.72
N ARG A 124 -24.32 -2.76 6.65
CA ARG A 124 -25.18 -3.91 6.34
C ARG A 124 -26.36 -3.53 5.44
N LYS A 125 -27.04 -2.42 5.74
CA LYS A 125 -28.13 -1.88 4.91
C LYS A 125 -27.65 -1.50 3.51
N ILE A 126 -26.52 -0.81 3.37
CA ILE A 126 -25.95 -0.43 2.08
C ILE A 126 -25.65 -1.68 1.24
N VAL A 127 -24.94 -2.66 1.82
CA VAL A 127 -24.60 -3.93 1.16
C VAL A 127 -25.86 -4.65 0.70
N GLN A 128 -26.84 -4.85 1.58
CA GLN A 128 -28.13 -5.47 1.22
C GLN A 128 -28.89 -4.74 0.10
N THR A 129 -28.91 -3.40 0.12
CA THR A 129 -29.54 -2.59 -0.92
C THR A 129 -28.83 -2.74 -2.27
N VAL A 130 -27.50 -2.70 -2.28
CA VAL A 130 -26.69 -2.76 -3.51
C VAL A 130 -26.72 -4.15 -4.15
N ILE A 131 -26.76 -5.22 -3.35
CA ILE A 131 -26.96 -6.59 -3.88
C ILE A 131 -28.37 -6.75 -4.48
N LYS A 132 -29.40 -6.23 -3.81
CA LYS A 132 -30.79 -6.34 -4.27
C LYS A 132 -31.06 -5.50 -5.53
N THR A 133 -30.46 -4.32 -5.62
CA THR A 133 -30.62 -3.37 -6.73
C THR A 133 -29.31 -2.63 -6.98
N PRO A 134 -28.36 -3.24 -7.72
CA PRO A 134 -27.11 -2.56 -8.07
C PRO A 134 -27.41 -1.40 -9.01
N ARG A 135 -26.97 -0.20 -8.63
CA ARG A 135 -27.09 1.02 -9.40
C ARG A 135 -25.83 1.83 -9.21
N ARG A 136 -25.15 2.19 -10.30
CA ARG A 136 -24.00 3.09 -10.23
C ARG A 136 -24.43 4.46 -9.73
N PHE A 137 -23.55 5.12 -9.00
CA PHE A 137 -23.79 6.48 -8.54
C PHE A 137 -23.58 7.45 -9.71
N VAL A 138 -24.32 8.55 -9.68
CA VAL A 138 -24.15 9.69 -10.57
C VAL A 138 -23.81 10.94 -9.75
N PHE A 139 -23.23 11.94 -10.41
CA PHE A 139 -22.94 13.26 -9.85
C PHE A 139 -23.55 14.34 -10.77
N GLU A 140 -24.85 14.58 -10.64
CA GLU A 140 -25.58 15.57 -11.45
C GLU A 140 -25.92 16.80 -10.60
N GLY A 141 -25.28 17.94 -10.90
CA GLY A 141 -25.38 19.18 -10.12
C GLY A 141 -24.84 19.02 -8.70
N ASP A 142 -25.75 19.02 -7.72
CA ASP A 142 -25.48 18.76 -6.30
C ASP A 142 -26.03 17.40 -5.84
N TYR A 143 -26.64 16.60 -6.73
CA TYR A 143 -27.07 15.25 -6.41
C TYR A 143 -25.90 14.26 -6.54
N PHE A 144 -25.61 13.57 -5.43
CA PHE A 144 -24.69 12.44 -5.37
C PHE A 144 -25.43 11.23 -4.81
N GLY A 145 -25.65 10.21 -5.64
CA GLY A 145 -26.41 9.03 -5.24
C GLY A 145 -26.66 8.05 -6.39
N PRO A 146 -27.38 6.95 -6.12
CA PRO A 146 -27.69 5.93 -7.13
C PRO A 146 -28.47 6.50 -8.31
N ALA A 147 -28.12 6.08 -9.53
CA ALA A 147 -28.79 6.49 -10.75
C ALA A 147 -30.32 6.26 -10.70
N ARG A 148 -31.04 7.25 -11.23
CA ARG A 148 -32.48 7.26 -11.42
C ARG A 148 -32.81 6.97 -12.88
N ASP A 149 -34.06 6.58 -13.12
CA ASP A 149 -34.55 6.29 -14.46
C ASP A 149 -34.64 7.59 -15.28
N GLY A 150 -33.58 7.89 -16.05
CA GLY A 150 -33.47 9.09 -16.89
C GLY A 150 -32.10 9.81 -16.86
N ASP A 151 -31.20 9.45 -15.94
CA ASP A 151 -29.90 10.14 -15.77
C ASP A 151 -28.98 9.90 -16.99
N LYS A 152 -28.32 10.95 -17.50
CA LYS A 152 -27.62 10.91 -18.80
C LYS A 152 -26.36 10.03 -18.82
N ASN A 153 -25.72 9.90 -17.67
CA ASN A 153 -24.55 9.05 -17.46
C ASN A 153 -24.91 7.73 -16.77
N SER A 154 -26.17 7.28 -16.83
CA SER A 154 -26.54 5.95 -16.37
C SER A 154 -25.97 4.88 -17.32
N GLU A 155 -24.77 4.39 -17.03
CA GLU A 155 -24.36 3.08 -17.54
C GLU A 155 -25.42 2.07 -17.07
N PRO A 156 -26.07 1.34 -18.00
CA PRO A 156 -27.20 0.50 -17.64
C PRO A 156 -26.70 -0.58 -16.68
N SER A 157 -27.36 -0.69 -15.51
CA SER A 157 -27.09 -1.73 -14.52
C SER A 157 -27.49 -3.09 -15.09
N ARG A 158 -26.58 -3.65 -15.91
CA ARG A 158 -26.72 -4.96 -16.54
C ARG A 158 -26.73 -6.00 -15.44
N LYS A 159 -27.95 -6.46 -15.10
CA LYS A 159 -28.24 -7.53 -14.15
C LYS A 159 -27.16 -8.61 -14.24
N ILE A 160 -26.46 -8.84 -13.13
CA ILE A 160 -25.48 -9.91 -12.99
C ILE A 160 -26.13 -11.20 -13.52
N ARG A 161 -25.67 -11.70 -14.67
CA ARG A 161 -26.24 -12.92 -15.24
C ARG A 161 -25.94 -14.06 -14.25
N PRO A 162 -26.96 -14.78 -13.72
CA PRO A 162 -26.67 -16.02 -13.03
C PRO A 162 -25.95 -16.94 -14.03
N LYS A 163 -24.79 -17.48 -13.65
CA LYS A 163 -23.94 -18.32 -14.51
C LYS A 163 -24.81 -19.28 -15.31
N ALA A 164 -24.77 -19.17 -16.64
CA ALA A 164 -25.36 -20.19 -17.49
C ALA A 164 -24.66 -21.52 -17.17
N ASN A 165 -25.43 -22.59 -17.00
CA ASN A 165 -24.85 -23.92 -16.85
C ASN A 165 -23.97 -24.20 -18.07
N ALA A 166 -22.72 -24.60 -17.85
CA ALA A 166 -21.92 -25.17 -18.91
C ALA A 166 -22.71 -26.34 -19.55
N PRO A 167 -22.85 -26.40 -20.89
CA PRO A 167 -23.48 -27.54 -21.52
C PRO A 167 -22.63 -28.77 -21.21
N LYS A 168 -23.24 -29.78 -20.58
CA LYS A 168 -22.63 -31.10 -20.47
C LYS A 168 -22.36 -31.60 -21.89
N GLN A 169 -21.09 -31.77 -22.25
CA GLN A 169 -20.77 -32.55 -23.45
C GLN A 169 -21.16 -34.01 -23.17
N ASN A 170 -22.21 -34.46 -23.84
CA ASN A 170 -22.56 -35.88 -23.86
C ASN A 170 -21.46 -36.62 -24.63
N ILE A 171 -20.66 -37.41 -23.92
CA ILE A 171 -19.85 -38.46 -24.52
C ILE A 171 -20.76 -39.69 -24.63
N PRO A 172 -21.13 -40.16 -25.83
CA PRO A 172 -21.85 -41.42 -25.98
C PRO A 172 -20.88 -42.59 -25.77
N PRO A 173 -21.32 -43.71 -25.15
CA PRO A 173 -20.48 -44.88 -24.95
C PRO A 173 -20.42 -45.76 -26.21
N ALA A 174 -19.29 -46.42 -26.42
CA ALA A 174 -19.16 -47.54 -27.35
C ALA A 174 -18.18 -48.58 -26.75
N GLU A 175 -18.65 -49.82 -26.62
CA GLU A 175 -17.84 -51.01 -26.30
C GLU A 175 -17.33 -51.66 -27.63
N PRO A 176 -16.89 -52.94 -27.71
CA PRO A 176 -15.47 -53.24 -27.87
C PRO A 176 -15.14 -54.08 -29.13
N ASP A 177 -13.97 -54.74 -29.10
CA ASP A 177 -13.48 -55.87 -29.94
C ASP A 177 -12.62 -55.62 -31.22
N LYS A 178 -11.29 -55.76 -31.01
CA LYS A 178 -10.41 -56.88 -31.48
C LYS A 178 -10.11 -57.11 -33.00
N PRO A 179 -9.09 -57.93 -33.38
CA PRO A 179 -8.04 -57.49 -34.32
C PRO A 179 -7.90 -58.29 -35.65
N SER A 180 -7.03 -57.80 -36.55
CA SER A 180 -6.28 -58.54 -37.61
C SER A 180 -5.23 -57.57 -38.19
N ASP A 181 -3.92 -57.86 -38.21
CA ASP A 181 -3.13 -58.76 -39.07
C ASP A 181 -2.56 -58.12 -40.35
N GLY A 182 -1.21 -58.18 -40.50
CA GLY A 182 -0.59 -58.56 -41.77
C GLY A 182 0.28 -57.56 -42.56
N LEU A 183 1.61 -57.80 -42.56
CA LEU A 183 2.56 -57.64 -43.69
C LEU A 183 2.89 -56.20 -44.16
N MET A 184 4.05 -55.80 -44.73
CA MET A 184 5.43 -56.27 -44.97
C MET A 184 6.23 -55.02 -45.48
N ALA A 185 7.56 -54.88 -45.50
CA ALA A 185 8.72 -55.43 -44.76
C ALA A 185 10.01 -54.70 -45.27
N ASP A 186 11.09 -54.62 -44.48
CA ASP A 186 12.51 -54.79 -44.91
C ASP A 186 13.55 -54.43 -43.83
N THR A 187 14.64 -55.21 -43.79
CA THR A 187 15.84 -55.17 -42.93
C THR A 187 17.07 -54.83 -43.83
N PRO A 188 18.38 -54.90 -43.42
CA PRO A 188 19.00 -55.37 -42.17
C PRO A 188 20.14 -54.48 -41.61
N GLU A 189 20.60 -54.66 -40.36
CA GLU A 189 21.86 -55.32 -39.87
C GLU A 189 22.35 -54.49 -38.65
N THR A 190 23.14 -54.93 -37.66
CA THR A 190 23.77 -56.24 -37.31
C THR A 190 23.68 -56.50 -35.79
N SER A 191 23.93 -57.75 -35.39
CA SER A 191 24.19 -58.22 -34.00
C SER A 191 25.73 -58.27 -33.72
N PRO A 192 26.28 -58.71 -32.56
CA PRO A 192 25.65 -59.45 -31.46
C PRO A 192 26.17 -59.24 -30.00
N ASP A 193 25.60 -60.03 -29.07
CA ASP A 193 26.18 -60.59 -27.83
C ASP A 193 26.51 -59.65 -26.63
N ASP A 194 26.29 -60.02 -25.35
CA ASP A 194 25.58 -61.17 -24.77
C ASP A 194 25.12 -60.91 -23.30
N LYS A 195 24.10 -61.67 -22.83
CA LYS A 195 23.75 -62.14 -21.45
C LYS A 195 24.05 -61.26 -20.19
N ASP A 196 23.06 -60.94 -19.33
CA ASP A 196 22.45 -61.81 -18.26
C ASP A 196 23.42 -62.05 -17.05
N SER A 197 23.09 -61.99 -15.75
CA SER A 197 21.83 -61.75 -14.99
C SER A 197 22.08 -61.33 -13.51
N THR A 198 21.21 -60.43 -12.98
CA THR A 198 20.62 -60.42 -11.61
C THR A 198 21.42 -60.33 -10.26
N VAL A 199 20.73 -59.71 -9.26
CA VAL A 199 20.83 -59.85 -7.78
C VAL A 199 21.77 -58.95 -6.94
N VAL A 200 21.17 -57.89 -6.37
CA VAL A 200 21.16 -57.42 -4.95
C VAL A 200 22.41 -57.67 -4.06
N ARG A 201 22.98 -56.59 -3.46
CA ARG A 201 22.87 -56.19 -2.02
C ARG A 201 23.80 -54.99 -1.65
N ALA A 202 23.41 -54.14 -0.69
CA ALA A 202 24.24 -53.05 -0.12
C ALA A 202 25.10 -53.55 1.08
N PRO A 203 26.18 -52.87 1.54
CA PRO A 203 26.06 -51.59 2.30
C PRO A 203 27.24 -50.57 2.16
N ARG A 204 27.17 -49.50 2.99
CA ARG A 204 28.05 -48.30 3.17
C ARG A 204 29.37 -48.60 3.94
N PRO A 205 30.17 -47.61 4.44
CA PRO A 205 30.75 -46.36 3.87
C PRO A 205 32.26 -46.19 4.16
N SER A 206 32.94 -45.20 3.54
CA SER A 206 34.15 -44.54 4.06
C SER A 206 34.39 -43.20 3.31
N ARG A 207 35.15 -42.19 3.76
CA ARG A 207 35.85 -41.92 5.03
C ARG A 207 36.10 -40.39 5.14
N SER A 208 36.30 -39.88 6.34
CA SER A 208 36.65 -38.47 6.59
C SER A 208 38.15 -38.17 6.38
N VAL A 209 38.48 -36.91 6.04
CA VAL A 209 39.78 -36.27 6.34
C VAL A 209 39.53 -34.83 6.79
N THR A 210 40.10 -34.47 7.93
CA THR A 210 40.13 -33.12 8.49
C THR A 210 41.53 -32.53 8.34
N MET A 211 41.64 -31.26 7.95
CA MET A 211 42.81 -30.44 8.28
C MET A 211 42.33 -29.04 8.71
N ARG A 212 42.71 -28.63 9.92
CA ARG A 212 42.72 -27.23 10.36
C ARG A 212 44.15 -26.72 10.26
N THR A 213 44.33 -25.49 9.80
CA THR A 213 45.48 -24.69 10.22
C THR A 213 45.08 -23.22 10.31
N THR A 214 45.55 -22.55 11.35
CA THR A 214 45.34 -21.13 11.65
C THR A 214 46.45 -20.27 11.06
N ILE A 215 46.19 -19.00 10.79
CA ILE A 215 46.96 -17.81 11.24
C ILE A 215 46.30 -16.52 10.70
N ALA A 216 46.49 -15.42 11.42
CA ALA A 216 45.75 -14.16 11.25
C ALA A 216 46.45 -13.11 10.36
N GLY A 217 45.71 -12.09 9.95
CA GLY A 217 46.22 -10.71 9.99
C GLY A 217 46.01 -9.80 8.76
N LYS A 218 45.30 -8.68 9.01
CA LYS A 218 45.39 -7.35 8.38
C LYS A 218 44.59 -7.01 7.09
N SER A 219 43.64 -6.08 7.33
CA SER A 219 43.37 -4.81 6.62
C SER A 219 42.78 -4.76 5.19
N ASN A 220 41.67 -4.01 5.12
CA ASN A 220 41.20 -3.10 4.06
C ASN A 220 40.98 -3.63 2.63
N ALA A 221 39.71 -3.70 2.23
CA ALA A 221 39.22 -3.09 0.98
C ALA A 221 37.69 -2.92 1.05
N ALA A 222 37.17 -1.81 0.53
CA ALA A 222 35.73 -1.63 0.36
C ALA A 222 35.21 -2.59 -0.73
N ALA A 223 34.32 -3.51 -0.36
CA ALA A 223 33.70 -4.45 -1.28
C ALA A 223 32.35 -3.89 -1.75
N SER A 224 32.34 -3.19 -2.90
CA SER A 224 31.10 -2.78 -3.55
C SER A 224 30.28 -4.02 -3.93
N LEU A 225 29.07 -4.14 -3.38
CA LEU A 225 28.13 -5.20 -3.75
C LEU A 225 27.72 -5.07 -5.23
N PRO A 226 27.49 -6.19 -5.94
CA PRO A 226 27.16 -6.15 -7.36
C PRO A 226 25.74 -5.62 -7.59
N ARG A 227 25.61 -4.52 -8.36
CA ARG A 227 24.32 -3.96 -8.78
C ARG A 227 23.44 -5.01 -9.47
N MET A 228 22.24 -5.22 -8.94
CA MET A 228 21.21 -6.00 -9.63
C MET A 228 20.62 -5.24 -10.83
N PRO A 229 20.16 -5.94 -11.89
CA PRO A 229 19.81 -5.30 -13.16
C PRO A 229 18.50 -4.52 -13.11
N THR A 230 18.58 -3.21 -13.27
CA THR A 230 17.41 -2.32 -13.42
C THR A 230 16.85 -2.35 -14.85
N ARG A 231 15.52 -2.16 -14.96
CA ARG A 231 14.80 -2.12 -16.25
C ARG A 231 15.29 -0.96 -17.11
N LYS A 232 15.57 -1.21 -18.40
CA LYS A 232 15.98 -0.16 -19.36
C LYS A 232 14.89 0.92 -19.52
N PRO A 233 15.24 2.22 -19.50
CA PRO A 233 14.30 3.30 -19.77
C PRO A 233 13.99 3.41 -21.27
N ILE A 234 12.74 3.81 -21.58
CA ILE A 234 12.31 4.16 -22.94
C ILE A 234 12.90 5.52 -23.32
N ALA A 235 13.35 5.66 -24.57
CA ALA A 235 14.06 6.85 -25.04
C ALA A 235 13.16 8.10 -25.08
N LYS A 236 13.72 9.24 -24.67
CA LYS A 236 13.09 10.57 -24.76
C LYS A 236 13.08 11.05 -26.22
N LYS A 237 12.00 11.70 -26.64
CA LYS A 237 12.02 12.68 -27.74
C LYS A 237 12.34 14.04 -27.13
N GLU A 238 13.22 14.80 -27.79
CA GLU A 238 13.54 16.18 -27.39
C GLU A 238 12.44 17.17 -27.87
N PRO A 239 12.29 18.33 -27.18
CA PRO A 239 11.23 19.28 -27.46
C PRO A 239 11.60 20.25 -28.61
N SER A 240 10.59 20.69 -29.35
CA SER A 240 10.68 21.87 -30.23
C SER A 240 10.59 23.16 -29.42
N ASN A 241 11.36 24.18 -29.82
CA ASN A 241 11.39 25.52 -29.21
C ASN A 241 10.00 26.13 -28.99
N PHE A 242 9.88 26.92 -27.92
CA PHE A 242 8.74 27.82 -27.67
C PHE A 242 9.30 29.13 -27.11
N ASP A 243 9.05 30.25 -27.79
CA ASP A 243 9.58 31.56 -27.42
C ASP A 243 8.76 32.23 -26.30
N PRO A 244 9.39 32.95 -25.34
CA PRO A 244 8.73 33.39 -24.11
C PRO A 244 8.11 34.81 -24.15
N GLU A 245 7.71 35.35 -25.31
CA GLU A 245 7.09 36.70 -25.40
C GLU A 245 5.55 36.70 -25.51
N ASP A 246 4.89 35.56 -25.75
CA ASP A 246 3.46 35.51 -26.12
C ASP A 246 2.48 35.39 -24.92
N LEU A 247 2.85 35.91 -23.74
CA LEU A 247 2.07 35.81 -22.49
C LEU A 247 1.89 37.13 -21.74
N LEU A 248 1.21 38.10 -22.37
CA LEU A 248 0.55 39.21 -21.66
C LEU A 248 -0.79 39.57 -22.32
N PRO A 249 -1.88 39.62 -21.53
CA PRO A 249 -2.92 40.62 -21.71
C PRO A 249 -3.02 41.56 -20.49
N GLU A 250 -3.17 42.86 -20.79
CA GLU A 250 -3.40 43.97 -19.84
C GLU A 250 -4.77 43.89 -19.12
N PRO A 251 -4.98 44.63 -17.99
CA PRO A 251 -6.04 44.35 -17.03
C PRO A 251 -7.36 45.11 -17.28
N SER A 252 -8.49 44.51 -16.86
CA SER A 252 -9.76 45.24 -16.67
C SER A 252 -10.57 44.72 -15.47
N LYS A 253 -11.44 45.60 -14.93
CA LYS A 253 -11.84 45.63 -13.50
C LYS A 253 -13.15 44.89 -13.14
N ALA A 254 -13.14 44.33 -11.92
CA ALA A 254 -14.19 44.35 -10.88
C ALA A 254 -15.58 43.68 -11.07
N VAL A 255 -15.90 42.75 -10.15
CA VAL A 255 -17.18 42.67 -9.38
C VAL A 255 -16.85 42.21 -7.94
N GLU A 256 -17.62 42.63 -6.95
CA GLU A 256 -17.36 42.49 -5.49
C GLU A 256 -17.71 41.11 -4.88
N ASP A 257 -17.11 40.83 -3.71
CA ASP A 257 -17.10 39.51 -3.03
C ASP A 257 -18.14 39.40 -1.87
N LYS A 258 -18.66 38.19 -1.64
CA LYS A 258 -19.57 37.82 -0.54
C LYS A 258 -19.23 36.42 0.01
N SER A 259 -18.17 36.30 0.79
CA SER A 259 -17.61 35.02 1.26
C SER A 259 -17.45 34.89 2.79
N ALA A 260 -18.37 35.46 3.59
CA ALA A 260 -18.19 35.64 5.04
C ALA A 260 -18.93 34.66 5.98
N LEU A 261 -19.65 33.63 5.49
CA LEU A 261 -20.58 32.83 6.33
C LEU A 261 -20.37 31.30 6.38
N GLU A 262 -19.52 30.70 5.55
CA GLU A 262 -19.35 29.22 5.50
C GLU A 262 -18.24 28.66 6.41
N THR A 263 -17.41 29.53 6.99
CA THR A 263 -16.15 29.13 7.67
C THR A 263 -16.32 28.47 9.05
N LYS A 264 -17.53 28.49 9.62
CA LYS A 264 -17.76 27.98 11.00
C LYS A 264 -18.04 26.47 11.07
N SER A 265 -18.64 25.88 10.04
CA SER A 265 -19.04 24.45 10.04
C SER A 265 -17.87 23.48 9.82
N VAL A 266 -16.83 23.88 9.10
CA VAL A 266 -15.65 23.04 8.85
C VAL A 266 -14.87 22.77 10.15
N LEU A 267 -14.85 23.77 11.05
CA LEU A 267 -14.07 23.82 12.29
C LEU A 267 -14.39 22.65 13.25
N GLU A 268 -15.68 22.35 13.43
CA GLU A 268 -16.13 21.31 14.37
C GLU A 268 -15.86 19.90 13.82
N THR A 269 -16.07 19.68 12.51
CA THR A 269 -15.88 18.36 11.88
C THR A 269 -14.44 17.83 11.87
N ASN A 270 -13.45 18.70 12.06
CA ASN A 270 -12.03 18.34 12.08
C ASN A 270 -11.55 17.95 13.48
N ILE A 271 -12.25 18.36 14.55
CA ILE A 271 -11.91 18.04 15.94
C ILE A 271 -12.29 16.58 16.24
N ASP A 272 -13.50 16.16 15.90
CA ASP A 272 -14.01 14.81 16.17
C ASP A 272 -13.19 13.70 15.48
N ALA A 273 -12.75 13.95 14.25
CA ALA A 273 -11.90 13.01 13.50
C ALA A 273 -10.53 12.80 14.19
N ALA A 274 -9.99 13.84 14.83
CA ALA A 274 -8.73 13.77 15.55
C ALA A 274 -8.86 13.16 16.95
N VAL A 275 -10.01 13.28 17.60
CA VAL A 275 -10.31 12.61 18.88
C VAL A 275 -10.54 11.12 18.66
N SER A 276 -11.32 10.74 17.63
CA SER A 276 -11.60 9.33 17.33
C SER A 276 -10.36 8.52 16.87
N ALA A 277 -9.34 9.19 16.34
CA ALA A 277 -8.03 8.59 16.06
C ALA A 277 -7.17 8.41 17.33
N ARG A 278 -7.40 9.20 18.38
CA ARG A 278 -6.66 9.19 19.64
C ARG A 278 -7.23 8.17 20.64
N GLU A 279 -8.54 8.17 20.87
CA GLU A 279 -9.23 7.18 21.71
C GLU A 279 -9.02 5.74 21.20
N ALA A 280 -8.73 5.58 19.91
CA ALA A 280 -8.42 4.30 19.29
C ALA A 280 -7.03 3.73 19.64
N LEU A 281 -6.17 4.50 20.31
CA LEU A 281 -4.77 4.16 20.63
C LEU A 281 -4.52 4.10 22.15
N GLU A 282 -5.48 4.45 22.99
CA GLU A 282 -5.36 4.51 24.46
C GLU A 282 -5.67 3.16 25.16
N THR A 283 -5.55 2.02 24.47
CA THR A 283 -5.80 0.67 25.02
C THR A 283 -4.56 -0.23 25.12
N GLU A 284 -3.39 0.37 25.32
CA GLU A 284 -2.15 -0.29 25.75
C GLU A 284 -1.67 0.44 27.02
N PRO A 285 -1.12 -0.25 28.04
CA PRO A 285 -0.87 0.35 29.36
C PRO A 285 0.23 1.42 29.34
N GLU A 286 0.06 2.47 30.16
CA GLU A 286 1.06 3.55 30.26
C GLU A 286 2.43 3.03 30.75
N PRO A 287 3.54 3.38 30.09
CA PRO A 287 4.87 3.21 30.66
C PRO A 287 5.06 4.18 31.83
N ALA A 288 5.85 3.76 32.82
CA ALA A 288 5.97 4.45 34.10
C ALA A 288 6.42 5.92 33.98
N THR A 289 5.89 6.76 34.87
CA THR A 289 6.17 8.19 34.98
C THR A 289 7.66 8.47 35.18
N VAL A 290 8.32 9.01 34.15
CA VAL A 290 9.61 9.70 34.28
C VAL A 290 9.31 11.17 34.57
N GLU A 291 9.88 11.71 35.65
CA GLU A 291 9.71 13.13 36.01
C GLU A 291 10.26 14.06 34.91
N PRO A 292 9.62 15.20 34.63
CA PRO A 292 10.10 16.13 33.62
C PRO A 292 11.39 16.82 34.11
N PRO A 293 12.47 16.85 33.30
CA PRO A 293 13.67 17.61 33.65
C PRO A 293 13.37 19.12 33.69
N SER A 294 14.09 19.85 34.53
CA SER A 294 13.92 21.28 34.78
C SER A 294 14.14 22.14 33.53
N PRO A 295 13.37 23.23 33.35
CA PRO A 295 13.47 24.07 32.17
C PRO A 295 14.60 25.09 32.31
N ASP A 296 15.83 24.74 31.92
CA ASP A 296 16.87 25.68 31.49
C ASP A 296 18.10 24.92 30.93
N GLU A 297 17.93 24.23 29.80
CA GLU A 297 19.06 23.80 28.97
C GLU A 297 18.65 23.74 27.50
N VAL A 298 19.34 24.50 26.65
CA VAL A 298 19.18 24.43 25.19
C VAL A 298 20.10 23.30 24.70
N PRO A 299 19.58 22.16 24.23
CA PRO A 299 20.43 21.07 23.75
C PRO A 299 21.10 21.51 22.45
N ASN A 300 22.40 21.77 22.54
CA ASN A 300 23.27 22.02 21.41
C ASN A 300 23.41 20.70 20.62
N PRO A 301 23.29 20.68 19.28
CA PRO A 301 23.33 19.44 18.50
C PRO A 301 24.77 18.97 18.29
N THR A 302 25.38 18.44 19.35
CA THR A 302 26.66 17.71 19.29
C THR A 302 26.44 16.29 19.77
N ASP A 303 26.32 15.39 18.79
CA ASP A 303 26.60 13.95 18.83
C ASP A 303 26.33 13.24 20.17
N THR A 304 25.05 13.02 20.48
CA THR A 304 24.63 11.97 21.41
C THR A 304 24.38 10.68 20.63
N SER A 305 25.48 10.00 20.28
CA SER A 305 25.44 8.56 20.01
C SER A 305 25.04 7.83 21.29
N VAL A 306 23.73 7.74 21.50
CA VAL A 306 23.17 6.68 22.34
C VAL A 306 23.46 5.39 21.57
N ASP A 307 24.60 4.78 21.87
CA ASP A 307 25.01 3.50 21.30
C ASP A 307 24.15 2.41 21.96
N GLU A 308 22.88 2.36 21.55
CA GLU A 308 22.01 1.22 21.76
C GLU A 308 22.68 -0.02 21.15
N GLU A 309 22.54 -1.17 21.82
CA GLU A 309 23.16 -2.44 21.41
C GLU A 309 22.49 -2.96 20.13
N LEU A 310 22.96 -2.44 18.98
CA LEU A 310 22.44 -2.82 17.65
C LEU A 310 22.76 -4.28 17.33
N VAL A 311 21.80 -4.96 16.72
CA VAL A 311 21.91 -6.36 16.31
C VAL A 311 22.53 -6.43 14.91
N GLU A 312 23.72 -7.04 14.81
CA GLU A 312 24.27 -7.49 13.53
C GLU A 312 23.39 -8.61 12.95
N ILE A 313 22.96 -8.45 11.70
CA ILE A 313 22.01 -9.36 11.03
C ILE A 313 22.61 -9.94 9.75
N ASP A 314 22.21 -11.16 9.38
CA ASP A 314 22.32 -11.60 7.99
C ASP A 314 21.25 -10.87 7.17
N LEU A 315 21.60 -9.66 6.75
CA LEU A 315 20.75 -8.81 5.93
C LEU A 315 20.36 -9.50 4.62
N MET A 316 21.24 -10.30 4.03
CA MET A 316 20.97 -10.96 2.76
C MET A 316 19.91 -12.06 2.90
N GLU A 317 20.01 -12.91 3.92
CA GLU A 317 18.99 -13.91 4.22
C GLU A 317 17.64 -13.24 4.54
N ALA A 318 17.64 -12.21 5.40
CA ALA A 318 16.44 -11.48 5.78
C ALA A 318 15.72 -10.82 4.58
N LEU A 319 16.49 -10.18 3.68
CA LEU A 319 15.94 -9.54 2.48
C LEU A 319 15.44 -10.57 1.46
N LEU A 320 16.11 -11.72 1.30
CA LEU A 320 15.64 -12.79 0.41
C LEU A 320 14.35 -13.43 0.92
N ALA A 321 14.28 -13.72 2.24
CA ALA A 321 13.07 -14.25 2.87
C ALA A 321 11.90 -13.26 2.79
N HIS A 322 12.16 -11.96 2.97
CA HIS A 322 11.14 -10.93 2.83
C HIS A 322 10.69 -10.72 1.39
N ARG A 323 11.62 -10.72 0.44
CA ARG A 323 11.28 -10.64 -0.98
C ARG A 323 10.39 -11.81 -1.41
N LEU A 324 10.72 -13.04 -1.02
CA LEU A 324 9.85 -14.21 -1.30
C LEU A 324 8.46 -14.04 -0.67
N TRP A 325 8.38 -13.40 0.49
CA TRP A 325 7.11 -13.07 1.14
C TRP A 325 6.30 -12.01 0.36
N VAL A 326 6.94 -10.96 -0.15
CA VAL A 326 6.29 -9.96 -1.02
C VAL A 326 5.85 -10.60 -2.35
N ASP A 327 6.77 -11.25 -3.06
CA ASP A 327 6.56 -11.83 -4.39
C ASP A 327 5.48 -12.95 -4.38
N SER A 328 5.34 -13.70 -3.27
CA SER A 328 4.32 -14.74 -3.11
C SER A 328 2.96 -14.25 -2.59
N GLY A 329 2.84 -12.96 -2.24
CA GLY A 329 1.65 -12.43 -1.54
C GLY A 329 1.49 -12.97 -0.12
N GLY A 330 2.60 -13.34 0.52
CA GLY A 330 2.67 -13.85 1.89
C GLY A 330 2.44 -15.35 2.06
N LYS A 331 2.55 -16.15 0.99
CA LYS A 331 2.38 -17.61 1.01
C LYS A 331 3.67 -18.35 1.39
N GLU A 332 4.81 -17.79 1.03
CA GLU A 332 6.15 -18.35 1.23
C GLU A 332 7.08 -17.27 1.81
N GLY A 333 8.27 -17.63 2.32
CA GLY A 333 9.18 -16.68 2.96
C GLY A 333 8.68 -16.14 4.31
N ALA A 334 9.27 -15.04 4.77
CA ALA A 334 8.94 -14.42 6.06
C ALA A 334 9.05 -12.89 5.99
N LYS A 335 8.19 -12.16 6.71
CA LYS A 335 8.37 -10.71 6.90
C LYS A 335 9.66 -10.45 7.68
N MET A 336 10.50 -9.53 7.22
CA MET A 336 11.63 -9.05 8.02
C MET A 336 11.08 -8.34 9.27
N ALA A 337 11.39 -8.90 10.44
CA ALA A 337 10.95 -8.45 11.75
C ALA A 337 12.14 -8.53 12.71
N ILE A 338 12.87 -7.43 12.85
CA ILE A 338 14.10 -7.35 13.65
C ILE A 338 14.16 -5.99 14.35
N GLU A 339 14.24 -6.02 15.67
CA GLU A 339 14.37 -4.83 16.52
C GLU A 339 15.86 -4.45 16.66
N HIS A 340 16.17 -3.16 16.77
CA HIS A 340 17.53 -2.63 16.87
C HIS A 340 18.49 -3.10 15.74
N ALA A 341 17.97 -3.39 14.54
CA ALA A 341 18.78 -3.84 13.43
C ALA A 341 19.78 -2.76 12.95
N ASP A 342 21.03 -3.17 12.70
CA ASP A 342 22.02 -2.31 12.06
C ASP A 342 21.90 -2.36 10.54
N LEU A 343 21.48 -1.25 9.93
CA LEU A 343 21.40 -1.04 8.47
C LEU A 343 22.25 0.18 8.04
N ARG A 344 23.27 0.55 8.84
CA ARG A 344 24.16 1.67 8.52
C ARG A 344 24.89 1.43 7.21
N ASP A 345 25.00 2.49 6.41
CA ASP A 345 25.66 2.51 5.10
C ASP A 345 25.12 1.47 4.07
N ALA A 346 23.97 0.82 4.34
CA ALA A 346 23.41 -0.24 3.50
C ALA A 346 22.86 0.30 2.17
N ASP A 347 23.09 -0.44 1.06
CA ASP A 347 22.49 -0.13 -0.24
C ASP A 347 21.13 -0.83 -0.38
N LEU A 348 20.05 -0.04 -0.27
CA LEU A 348 18.66 -0.46 -0.26
C LEU A 348 17.87 0.19 -1.41
N GLU A 349 18.54 0.63 -2.49
CA GLU A 349 17.89 1.37 -3.56
C GLU A 349 16.83 0.50 -4.28
N GLY A 350 15.59 0.98 -4.26
CA GLY A 350 14.44 0.33 -4.91
C GLY A 350 13.96 -0.96 -4.24
N ILE A 351 14.42 -1.27 -3.03
CA ILE A 351 14.00 -2.49 -2.32
C ILE A 351 12.55 -2.41 -1.85
N ASP A 352 11.85 -3.54 -1.82
CA ASP A 352 10.55 -3.64 -1.16
C ASP A 352 10.73 -4.20 0.25
N LEU A 353 10.32 -3.40 1.24
CA LEU A 353 10.32 -3.68 2.68
C LEU A 353 8.90 -3.51 3.26
N THR A 354 7.86 -3.63 2.42
CA THR A 354 6.46 -3.42 2.80
C THR A 354 6.06 -4.27 3.99
N ARG A 355 5.57 -3.63 5.06
CA ARG A 355 5.15 -4.24 6.34
C ARG A 355 6.27 -4.88 7.18
N CYS A 356 7.53 -4.54 6.96
CA CYS A 356 8.60 -4.93 7.88
C CYS A 356 8.41 -4.33 9.28
N SER A 357 8.84 -5.06 10.31
CA SER A 357 8.92 -4.55 11.68
C SER A 357 10.38 -4.30 12.03
N LEU A 358 10.76 -3.04 12.09
CA LEU A 358 12.11 -2.53 12.26
C LEU A 358 12.12 -1.39 13.31
N PRO A 359 11.60 -1.59 14.54
CA PRO A 359 11.69 -0.57 15.57
C PRO A 359 13.15 -0.39 16.01
N HIS A 360 13.55 0.84 16.34
CA HIS A 360 14.92 1.21 16.74
C HIS A 360 16.02 0.88 15.70
N VAL A 361 15.63 0.66 14.43
CA VAL A 361 16.57 0.38 13.34
C VAL A 361 17.46 1.58 13.01
N SER A 362 18.74 1.32 12.72
CA SER A 362 19.71 2.33 12.32
C SER A 362 19.90 2.30 10.81
N PHE A 363 19.29 3.24 10.09
CA PHE A 363 19.48 3.49 8.65
C PHE A 363 20.51 4.59 8.38
N ARG A 364 21.43 4.91 9.31
CA ARG A 364 22.36 6.05 9.11
C ARG A 364 23.15 5.89 7.81
N ASN A 365 23.22 6.96 7.01
CA ASN A 365 23.85 6.99 5.68
C ASN A 365 23.33 5.94 4.66
N ALA A 366 22.28 5.17 4.97
CA ALA A 366 21.78 4.12 4.09
C ALA A 366 21.18 4.70 2.80
N ASN A 367 21.36 4.00 1.68
CA ASN A 367 20.77 4.37 0.39
C ASN A 367 19.39 3.74 0.21
N CYS A 368 18.37 4.30 0.85
CA CYS A 368 16.96 3.89 0.75
C CYS A 368 16.20 4.57 -0.42
N LYS A 369 16.91 5.05 -1.44
CA LYS A 369 16.34 5.75 -2.59
C LYS A 369 15.37 4.86 -3.36
N ASN A 370 14.20 5.38 -3.76
CA ASN A 370 13.09 4.61 -4.36
C ASN A 370 12.58 3.42 -3.50
N ALA A 371 13.02 3.23 -2.25
CA ALA A 371 12.62 2.07 -1.45
C ALA A 371 11.15 2.12 -1.06
N VAL A 372 10.52 0.94 -0.99
CA VAL A 372 9.11 0.75 -0.66
C VAL A 372 9.01 0.35 0.82
N LEU A 373 8.99 1.37 1.70
CA LEU A 373 9.04 1.29 3.16
C LEU A 373 7.67 1.57 3.79
N ARG A 374 6.60 1.06 3.17
CA ARG A 374 5.19 1.36 3.51
C ARG A 374 4.60 0.33 4.48
N ARG A 375 3.73 0.80 5.38
CA ARG A 375 3.19 0.03 6.52
C ARG A 375 4.24 -0.58 7.45
N CYS A 376 5.48 -0.09 7.42
CA CYS A 376 6.53 -0.60 8.29
C CYS A 376 6.35 -0.06 9.71
N ASN A 377 6.73 -0.84 10.71
CA ASN A 377 6.97 -0.31 12.05
C ASN A 377 8.44 0.14 12.11
N MET A 378 8.69 1.44 12.10
CA MET A 378 10.01 2.08 12.20
C MET A 378 9.97 3.14 13.31
N THR A 379 9.30 2.80 14.41
CA THR A 379 9.26 3.61 15.63
C THR A 379 10.69 3.81 16.15
N ALA A 380 11.05 5.04 16.49
CA ALA A 380 12.40 5.46 16.90
C ALA A 380 13.53 5.14 15.89
N ALA A 381 13.22 4.91 14.61
CA ALA A 381 14.24 4.63 13.59
C ALA A 381 15.15 5.84 13.33
N ASP A 382 16.42 5.55 13.08
CA ASP A 382 17.46 6.56 12.83
C ASP A 382 17.81 6.64 11.34
N PHE A 383 17.31 7.67 10.65
CA PHE A 383 17.56 7.95 9.24
C PHE A 383 18.63 9.02 9.01
N ILE A 384 19.48 9.33 10.00
CA ILE A 384 20.46 10.42 9.90
C ILE A 384 21.39 10.22 8.68
N GLY A 385 21.48 11.24 7.82
CA GLY A 385 22.29 11.20 6.58
C GLY A 385 21.81 10.22 5.50
N SER A 386 20.69 9.52 5.70
CA SER A 386 20.19 8.52 4.73
C SER A 386 19.62 9.17 3.46
N ASN A 387 19.66 8.44 2.35
CA ASN A 387 19.04 8.86 1.11
C ASN A 387 17.66 8.20 0.95
N LEU A 388 16.60 8.99 1.07
CA LEU A 388 15.19 8.59 0.96
C LEU A 388 14.49 9.22 -0.26
N ASP A 389 15.25 9.73 -1.24
CA ASP A 389 14.71 10.31 -2.48
C ASP A 389 13.72 9.32 -3.13
N HIS A 390 12.49 9.78 -3.35
CA HIS A 390 11.36 9.00 -3.88
C HIS A 390 10.97 7.72 -3.09
N ALA A 391 11.43 7.57 -1.85
CA ALA A 391 11.01 6.47 -0.98
C ALA A 391 9.52 6.58 -0.57
N ASN A 392 8.90 5.44 -0.30
CA ASN A 392 7.47 5.32 -0.03
C ASN A 392 7.23 4.85 1.41
N LEU A 393 7.11 5.81 2.33
CA LEU A 393 6.88 5.62 3.78
C LEU A 393 5.37 5.68 4.15
N ALA A 394 4.49 5.46 3.17
CA ALA A 394 3.04 5.61 3.35
C ALA A 394 2.50 4.65 4.42
N VAL A 395 1.72 5.21 5.34
CA VAL A 395 1.10 4.51 6.49
C VAL A 395 2.08 3.75 7.39
N SER A 396 3.36 4.17 7.43
CA SER A 396 4.35 3.60 8.34
C SER A 396 4.29 4.26 9.72
N ARG A 397 4.67 3.51 10.77
CA ARG A 397 4.87 4.06 12.12
C ARG A 397 6.31 4.59 12.19
N LEU A 398 6.44 5.90 12.40
CA LEU A 398 7.70 6.64 12.42
C LEU A 398 7.77 7.56 13.66
N ALA A 399 7.01 7.24 14.70
CA ALA A 399 7.00 8.02 15.93
C ALA A 399 8.41 8.06 16.54
N GLY A 400 8.90 9.26 16.84
CA GLY A 400 10.27 9.49 17.34
C GLY A 400 11.40 9.30 16.32
N ALA A 401 11.13 9.03 15.04
CA ALA A 401 12.18 8.81 14.04
C ALA A 401 13.02 10.07 13.76
N ARG A 402 14.33 9.91 13.51
CA ARG A 402 15.27 11.02 13.25
C ARG A 402 15.62 11.12 11.77
N PHE A 403 15.41 12.29 11.14
CA PHE A 403 15.71 12.54 9.72
C PHE A 403 16.76 13.64 9.48
N THR A 404 17.58 13.97 10.47
CA THR A 404 18.64 14.99 10.33
C THR A 404 19.58 14.64 9.16
N ASP A 405 19.87 15.60 8.30
CA ASP A 405 20.69 15.45 7.08
C ASP A 405 20.19 14.41 6.05
N ALA A 406 18.96 13.86 6.20
CA ALA A 406 18.39 12.90 5.26
C ALA A 406 17.94 13.54 3.93
N ILE A 407 18.20 12.89 2.80
CA ILE A 407 17.75 13.38 1.48
C ILE A 407 16.32 12.90 1.23
N LEU A 408 15.34 13.80 1.23
CA LEU A 408 13.90 13.47 1.29
C LEU A 408 13.09 13.86 0.02
N ARG A 409 13.72 14.00 -1.17
CA ARG A 409 13.01 14.62 -2.31
C ARG A 409 11.95 13.69 -2.87
N GLY A 410 10.69 14.13 -2.85
CA GLY A 410 9.57 13.35 -3.33
C GLY A 410 9.21 12.12 -2.46
N THR A 411 9.68 12.07 -1.21
CA THR A 411 9.34 11.00 -0.27
C THR A 411 7.85 11.06 0.12
N VAL A 412 7.17 9.91 0.15
CA VAL A 412 5.73 9.81 0.43
C VAL A 412 5.49 9.41 1.88
N PHE A 413 4.88 10.29 2.67
CA PHE A 413 4.51 10.07 4.07
C PHE A 413 2.97 10.04 4.27
N LEU A 414 2.24 9.73 3.20
CA LEU A 414 0.76 9.66 3.18
C LEU A 414 0.25 8.78 4.34
N GLY A 415 -0.48 9.38 5.29
CA GLY A 415 -1.07 8.69 6.43
C GLY A 415 -0.10 8.06 7.43
N SER A 416 1.19 8.41 7.43
CA SER A 416 2.17 7.89 8.39
C SER A 416 2.03 8.54 9.77
N ASP A 417 2.44 7.84 10.82
CA ASP A 417 2.56 8.42 12.16
C ASP A 417 3.97 8.99 12.35
N LEU A 418 4.12 10.31 12.32
CA LEU A 418 5.39 11.04 12.49
C LEU A 418 5.49 11.69 13.89
N SER A 419 4.68 11.25 14.86
CA SER A 419 4.60 11.93 16.15
C SER A 419 5.95 11.95 16.88
N GLY A 420 6.40 13.14 17.28
CA GLY A 420 7.73 13.34 17.88
C GLY A 420 8.93 13.08 16.97
N ALA A 421 8.75 12.77 15.68
CA ALA A 421 9.85 12.64 14.72
C ALA A 421 10.58 13.98 14.51
N SER A 422 11.86 13.95 14.15
CA SER A 422 12.68 15.16 13.93
C SER A 422 13.04 15.36 12.45
N PHE A 423 12.65 16.52 11.92
CA PHE A 423 13.01 17.07 10.62
C PHE A 423 13.67 18.46 10.78
N GLN A 424 14.34 18.72 11.90
CA GLN A 424 14.94 20.03 12.18
C GLN A 424 15.94 20.42 11.07
N GLY A 425 15.80 21.63 10.51
CA GLY A 425 16.64 22.14 9.42
C GLY A 425 16.41 21.50 8.04
N MET A 426 15.50 20.55 7.89
CA MET A 426 15.38 19.74 6.67
C MET A 426 14.62 20.43 5.54
N THR A 427 14.97 20.09 4.30
CA THR A 427 14.31 20.60 3.08
C THR A 427 13.42 19.53 2.44
N LEU A 428 12.11 19.64 2.58
CA LEU A 428 11.11 18.63 2.17
C LEU A 428 10.50 18.95 0.79
N LEU A 429 11.32 18.86 -0.26
CA LEU A 429 10.89 19.16 -1.64
C LEU A 429 10.02 18.05 -2.23
N ASN A 430 8.80 18.40 -2.66
CA ASN A 430 7.81 17.50 -3.27
C ASN A 430 7.33 16.33 -2.39
N CYS A 431 7.58 16.36 -1.08
CA CYS A 431 7.06 15.34 -0.16
C CYS A 431 5.53 15.42 -0.05
N ASP A 432 4.89 14.30 0.31
CA ASP A 432 3.46 14.23 0.59
C ASP A 432 3.22 13.93 2.07
N LEU A 433 2.74 14.92 2.84
CA LEU A 433 2.35 14.80 4.26
C LEU A 433 0.82 14.65 4.44
N SER A 434 0.08 14.30 3.38
CA SER A 434 -1.38 14.11 3.44
C SER A 434 -1.80 13.19 4.58
N GLY A 435 -2.55 13.72 5.55
CA GLY A 435 -3.15 12.94 6.63
C GLY A 435 -2.17 12.27 7.61
N SER A 436 -0.89 12.65 7.61
CA SER A 436 0.08 12.17 8.59
C SER A 436 -0.15 12.78 9.99
N ASN A 437 0.20 12.04 11.04
CA ASN A 437 0.17 12.56 12.40
C ASN A 437 1.44 13.36 12.70
N LEU A 438 1.33 14.68 12.78
CA LEU A 438 2.46 15.60 13.05
C LEU A 438 2.56 16.05 14.52
N THR A 439 1.94 15.31 15.45
CA THR A 439 1.90 15.70 16.87
C THR A 439 3.29 15.68 17.51
N LYS A 440 3.76 16.81 18.01
CA LYS A 440 5.12 17.04 18.56
C LYS A 440 6.27 16.87 17.55
N THR A 441 6.00 16.61 16.26
CA THR A 441 7.03 16.50 15.20
C THR A 441 7.84 17.79 15.11
N ASP A 442 9.15 17.71 14.98
CA ASP A 442 10.03 18.87 14.96
C ASP A 442 10.34 19.34 13.53
N PHE A 443 9.81 20.50 13.15
CA PHE A 443 10.07 21.17 11.88
C PHE A 443 10.72 22.55 12.08
N ARG A 444 11.36 22.80 13.24
CA ARG A 444 12.13 24.03 13.45
C ARG A 444 13.19 24.16 12.35
N ASP A 445 13.32 25.34 11.78
CA ASP A 445 14.27 25.66 10.69
C ASP A 445 14.06 24.87 9.38
N ALA A 446 13.00 24.07 9.24
CA ALA A 446 12.73 23.25 8.05
C ALA A 446 12.07 24.04 6.90
N ASP A 447 12.36 23.66 5.65
CA ASP A 447 11.64 24.13 4.46
C ASP A 447 10.56 23.14 4.02
N LEU A 448 9.30 23.49 4.32
CA LEU A 448 8.09 22.78 3.94
C LEU A 448 7.38 23.43 2.73
N SER A 449 7.97 24.45 2.09
CA SER A 449 7.29 25.22 1.04
C SER A 449 6.95 24.41 -0.22
N GLY A 450 7.66 23.30 -0.45
CA GLY A 450 7.43 22.33 -1.52
C GLY A 450 6.60 21.10 -1.13
N VAL A 451 6.06 21.04 0.08
CA VAL A 451 5.28 19.89 0.59
C VAL A 451 3.83 19.94 0.11
N ARG A 452 3.26 18.77 -0.17
CA ARG A 452 1.86 18.56 -0.55
C ARG A 452 1.08 17.94 0.61
N GLY A 453 -0.23 18.21 0.63
CA GLY A 453 -1.14 17.56 1.59
C GLY A 453 -1.06 18.04 3.04
N LEU A 454 -0.23 19.05 3.34
CA LEU A 454 -0.13 19.62 4.67
C LEU A 454 -1.35 20.51 4.96
N PHE A 455 -2.01 20.28 6.10
CA PHE A 455 -3.14 21.06 6.61
C PHE A 455 -2.74 21.91 7.83
N ALA A 456 -3.45 23.02 8.05
CA ALA A 456 -3.17 23.96 9.15
C ALA A 456 -3.26 23.28 10.53
N GLU A 457 -4.19 22.35 10.70
CA GLU A 457 -4.41 21.59 11.94
C GLU A 457 -3.29 20.58 12.23
N GLN A 458 -2.61 20.05 11.21
CA GLN A 458 -1.46 19.17 11.41
C GLN A 458 -0.26 19.99 11.93
N ILE A 459 0.07 21.09 11.24
CA ILE A 459 1.25 21.91 11.57
C ILE A 459 1.11 22.62 12.92
N GLN A 460 -0.12 22.96 13.35
CA GLN A 460 -0.41 23.50 14.70
C GLN A 460 -0.06 22.54 15.84
N ARG A 461 0.05 21.23 15.57
CA ARG A 461 0.45 20.22 16.57
C ARG A 461 1.94 19.91 16.54
N ALA A 462 2.65 20.41 15.54
CA ALA A 462 4.08 20.25 15.36
C ALA A 462 4.86 21.38 16.07
N ARG A 463 6.18 21.21 16.19
CA ARG A 463 7.10 22.24 16.68
C ARG A 463 7.64 22.99 15.47
N VAL A 464 7.34 24.28 15.38
CA VAL A 464 7.81 25.18 14.32
C VAL A 464 8.43 26.43 14.94
N ASN A 465 9.27 27.15 14.19
CA ASN A 465 9.81 28.44 14.59
C ASN A 465 9.68 29.47 13.45
N ALA A 466 10.17 30.69 13.66
CA ALA A 466 10.11 31.76 12.66
C ALA A 466 10.88 31.45 11.35
N ASN A 467 11.78 30.47 11.38
CA ASN A 467 12.56 30.05 10.21
C ASN A 467 11.86 28.93 9.41
N THR A 468 10.86 28.23 9.98
CA THR A 468 10.12 27.19 9.29
C THR A 468 9.34 27.77 8.10
N ARG A 469 9.71 27.39 6.88
CA ARG A 469 9.05 27.88 5.65
C ARG A 469 7.84 27.02 5.34
N LEU A 470 6.64 27.60 5.40
CA LEU A 470 5.39 26.90 5.09
C LEU A 470 5.01 27.00 3.60
N PRO A 471 4.12 26.11 3.09
CA PRO A 471 3.49 26.29 1.77
C PRO A 471 2.81 27.66 1.63
N ARG A 472 2.88 28.26 0.43
CA ARG A 472 2.43 29.65 0.20
C ARG A 472 0.98 29.93 0.58
N ASP A 473 0.12 28.92 0.47
CA ASP A 473 -1.32 29.03 0.75
C ASP A 473 -1.67 28.82 2.23
N MET A 474 -0.68 28.50 3.07
CA MET A 474 -0.87 28.17 4.48
C MET A 474 -0.64 29.38 5.39
N LYS A 475 -1.68 29.73 6.16
CA LYS A 475 -1.59 30.72 7.25
C LYS A 475 -1.86 30.04 8.59
N LEU A 476 -0.90 30.11 9.50
CA LEU A 476 -1.14 29.76 10.90
C LEU A 476 -2.09 30.80 11.51
N LYS A 477 -3.12 30.34 12.21
CA LYS A 477 -3.81 31.18 13.19
C LYS A 477 -2.88 31.28 14.40
N GLY A 478 -2.44 32.51 14.71
CA GLY A 478 -1.70 32.84 15.93
C GLY A 478 -2.60 32.90 17.16
#